data_AF-A0A7X5ZFF8-F1
#
_entry.id   AF-A0A7X5ZFF8-F1
#
_cell.length_a   1.000
_cell.length_b   1.000
_cell.length_c   1.000
_cell.angle_alpha   90.00
_cell.angle_beta   90.00
_cell.angle_gamma   90.00
#
_symmetry.space_group_name_H-M   'P 1'
#
loop_
_entity.id
_entity.type
_entity.pdbx_description
1 polymer ?
#
loop_
_entity_poly.entity_id
_entity_poly.type
_entity_poly.pdbx_seq_one_letter_code
_entity_poly.pdbx_strand_id
1 'polypeptide(L)'
;MTTEGLSMGEFTHVLHYGGQRYAVMTEHAQDIFEAMRKATLGTHGVAVMEATDLDTGESAVLNFLIGPGISIAVAGPPLSLG
;
A
#
# COMPACT_ATOMS: atom_id res chain seq x y z
N MET A 1 -6.21 -22.91 -10.70
CA MET A 1 -5.01 -22.20 -11.18
C MET A 1 -4.10 -22.02 -9.99
N THR A 2 -2.95 -22.68 -10.00
CA THR A 2 -1.94 -22.62 -8.95
C THR A 2 -1.07 -21.38 -9.19
N THR A 3 -0.86 -20.61 -8.14
CA THR A 3 -0.01 -19.42 -8.07
C THR A 3 1.47 -19.79 -8.18
N GLU A 4 1.90 -20.24 -9.36
CA GLU A 4 3.31 -20.43 -9.71
C GLU A 4 3.62 -19.53 -10.90
N GLY A 5 4.40 -18.47 -10.69
CA GLY A 5 4.88 -17.65 -11.81
C GLY A 5 5.16 -16.18 -11.55
N LEU A 6 5.04 -15.69 -10.32
CA LEU A 6 5.59 -14.37 -9.99
C LEU A 6 6.86 -14.60 -9.17
N SER A 7 8.02 -14.34 -9.77
CA SER A 7 9.25 -14.10 -9.02
C SER A 7 9.11 -12.76 -8.29
N MET A 8 8.22 -12.73 -7.28
CA MET A 8 8.00 -11.56 -6.45
C MET A 8 9.17 -11.50 -5.47
N GLY A 9 9.89 -10.39 -5.43
CA GLY A 9 10.51 -10.03 -4.15
C GLY A 9 9.42 -10.16 -3.08
N GLU A 10 9.68 -10.91 -2.02
CA GLU A 10 8.63 -11.28 -1.07
C GLU A 10 7.92 -10.02 -0.57
N PHE A 11 6.69 -9.79 -1.04
CA PHE A 11 5.87 -8.72 -0.50
C PHE A 11 5.70 -8.95 0.99
N THR A 12 5.96 -7.91 1.76
CA THR A 12 5.97 -8.01 3.22
C THR A 12 4.68 -7.48 3.82
N HIS A 13 3.94 -6.64 3.09
CA HIS A 13 2.74 -5.96 3.58
C HIS A 13 1.59 -6.05 2.59
N VAL A 14 0.37 -5.91 3.13
CA VAL A 14 -0.87 -5.75 2.38
C VAL A 14 -1.49 -4.40 2.75
N LEU A 15 -1.67 -3.55 1.74
CA LEU A 15 -2.42 -2.32 1.80
C LEU A 15 -3.89 -2.59 1.44
N HIS A 16 -4.78 -2.31 2.38
CA HIS A 16 -6.22 -2.25 2.15
C HIS A 16 -6.61 -0.79 1.90
N TYR A 17 -7.09 -0.49 0.70
CA TYR A 17 -7.39 0.88 0.28
C TYR A 17 -8.63 0.93 -0.60
N GLY A 18 -9.65 1.70 -0.20
CA GLY A 18 -10.86 1.89 -1.03
C GLY A 18 -11.61 0.59 -1.37
N GLY A 19 -11.49 -0.44 -0.53
CA GLY A 19 -12.05 -1.78 -0.77
C GLY A 19 -11.18 -2.72 -1.59
N GLN A 20 -10.04 -2.26 -2.10
CA GLN A 20 -9.05 -3.04 -2.84
C GLN A 20 -7.90 -3.50 -1.94
N ARG A 21 -7.17 -4.53 -2.38
CA ARG A 21 -6.03 -5.10 -1.65
C ARG A 21 -4.79 -5.10 -2.54
N TYR A 22 -3.73 -4.48 -2.06
CA TYR A 22 -2.47 -4.35 -2.77
C TYR A 22 -1.33 -4.97 -1.95
N ALA A 23 -0.55 -5.86 -2.56
CA ALA A 23 0.70 -6.31 -1.98
C ALA A 23 1.81 -5.29 -2.27
N VAL A 24 2.56 -4.95 -1.23
CA VAL A 24 3.60 -3.91 -1.27
C VAL A 24 4.82 -4.33 -0.45
N MET A 25 5.97 -3.75 -0.78
CA MET A 25 7.21 -3.89 -0.02
C MET A 25 7.19 -3.04 1.26
N THR A 26 8.13 -3.29 2.17
CA THR A 26 8.21 -2.61 3.48
C THR A 26 8.40 -1.10 3.33
N GLU A 27 9.27 -0.68 2.43
CA GLU A 27 9.54 0.73 2.11
C GLU A 27 8.28 1.48 1.66
N HIS A 28 7.46 0.83 0.84
CA HIS A 28 6.21 1.39 0.34
C HIS A 28 5.12 1.45 1.42
N ALA A 29 5.10 0.47 2.33
CA ALA A 29 4.27 0.54 3.52
C ALA A 29 4.65 1.72 4.45
N GLN A 30 5.94 2.06 4.55
CA GLN A 30 6.40 3.25 5.28
C GLN A 30 5.95 4.54 4.58
N ASP A 31 6.01 4.60 3.25
CA ASP A 31 5.52 5.75 2.48
C ASP A 31 4.01 6.00 2.71
N ILE A 32 3.21 4.93 2.74
CA ILE A 32 1.78 5.01 3.13
C ILE A 32 1.63 5.60 4.52
N PHE A 33 2.39 5.09 5.50
CA PHE A 33 2.27 5.53 6.88
C PHE A 33 2.65 7.01 7.03
N GLU A 34 3.72 7.47 6.37
CA GLU A 34 4.09 8.89 6.36
C GLU A 34 3.04 9.76 5.67
N ALA A 35 2.43 9.29 4.58
CA ALA A 35 1.33 10.00 3.94
C ALA A 35 0.09 10.08 4.84
N MET A 36 -0.24 9.02 5.60
CA MET A 36 -1.29 9.03 6.62
C MET A 36 -0.99 10.05 7.72
N ARG A 37 0.26 10.11 8.20
CA ARG A 37 0.68 11.06 9.24
C ARG A 37 0.61 12.52 8.78
N LYS A 38 0.90 12.77 7.50
CA LYS A 38 0.83 14.11 6.88
C LYS A 38 -0.60 14.53 6.54
N ALA A 39 -1.50 13.57 6.31
CA ALA A 39 -2.91 13.84 6.05
C ALA A 39 -3.58 14.39 7.31
N THR A 40 -4.05 15.64 7.24
CA THR A 40 -4.79 16.33 8.30
C THR A 40 -6.20 16.67 7.82
N LEU A 41 -7.06 17.17 8.71
CA LEU A 41 -8.40 17.62 8.33
C LEU A 41 -8.32 18.68 7.21
N GLY A 42 -8.85 18.36 6.03
CA GLY A 42 -8.83 19.25 4.86
C GLY A 42 -7.60 19.12 3.96
N THR A 43 -6.66 18.21 4.25
CA THR A 43 -5.51 17.93 3.39
C THR A 43 -5.44 16.44 3.00
N HIS A 44 -4.71 16.15 1.93
CA HIS A 44 -4.41 14.78 1.51
C HIS A 44 -2.89 14.58 1.46
N GLY A 45 -2.43 13.44 1.97
CA GLY A 45 -1.12 12.89 1.64
C GLY A 45 -1.18 12.15 0.31
N VAL A 46 -0.06 12.12 -0.41
CA VAL A 46 0.09 11.31 -1.64
C VAL A 46 1.25 10.37 -1.43
N ALA A 47 1.04 9.09 -1.74
CA ALA A 47 2.10 8.10 -1.80
C ALA A 47 2.11 7.48 -3.20
N VAL A 48 3.27 7.47 -3.85
CA VAL A 48 3.47 6.93 -5.20
C VAL A 48 4.39 5.73 -5.07
N MET A 49 3.90 4.55 -5.40
CA MET A 49 4.64 3.31 -5.19
C MET A 49 4.27 2.23 -6.21
N GLU A 50 5.15 1.27 -6.38
CA GLU A 50 4.81 0.01 -7.03
C GLU A 50 3.94 -0.83 -6.09
N ALA A 51 2.84 -1.35 -6.63
CA ALA A 51 1.88 -2.14 -5.90
C ALA A 51 1.33 -3.24 -6.82
N THR A 52 1.08 -4.42 -6.25
CA THR A 52 0.43 -5.52 -6.97
C THR A 52 -0.98 -5.69 -6.46
N ASP A 53 -1.96 -5.55 -7.34
CA ASP A 53 -3.36 -5.85 -7.04
C ASP A 53 -3.50 -7.35 -6.77
N LEU A 54 -3.99 -7.71 -5.59
CA LEU A 54 -4.11 -9.10 -5.17
C LEU A 54 -5.31 -9.83 -5.78
N ASP A 55 -6.28 -9.10 -6.32
CA ASP A 55 -7.46 -9.67 -6.98
C ASP A 55 -7.17 -9.97 -8.47
N THR A 56 -6.34 -9.16 -9.12
CA THR A 56 -5.97 -9.35 -10.55
C THR A 56 -4.58 -9.95 -10.76
N GLY A 57 -3.66 -9.78 -9.80
CA GLY A 57 -2.25 -10.14 -9.93
C GLY A 57 -1.43 -9.14 -10.75
N GLU A 58 -2.00 -8.00 -11.14
CA GLU A 58 -1.32 -6.98 -11.95
C GLU A 58 -0.49 -6.04 -11.06
N SER A 59 0.75 -5.79 -11.48
CA SER A 59 1.65 -4.82 -10.83
C SER A 59 1.68 -3.50 -11.60
N ALA A 60 1.55 -2.39 -10.88
CA ALA A 60 1.65 -1.05 -11.46
C ALA A 60 2.19 -0.04 -10.45
N VAL A 61 2.71 1.08 -10.96
CA VAL A 61 2.98 2.26 -10.14
C VAL A 61 1.68 3.03 -9.94
N LEU A 62 1.23 3.14 -8.69
CA LEU A 62 -0.05 3.73 -8.33
C LEU A 62 0.16 4.99 -7.47
N ASN A 63 -0.75 5.96 -7.65
CA ASN A 63 -0.85 7.15 -6.80
C ASN A 63 -1.98 6.95 -5.79
N PHE A 64 -1.64 6.80 -4.52
CA PHE A 64 -2.60 6.67 -3.43
C PHE A 64 -2.86 8.04 -2.79
N LEU A 65 -4.13 8.47 -2.80
CA LEU A 65 -4.55 9.71 -2.17
C LEU A 65 -5.08 9.41 -0.76
N ILE A 66 -4.34 9.82 0.26
CA ILE A 66 -4.64 9.47 1.65
C ILE A 66 -5.22 10.70 2.34
N GLY A 67 -6.45 10.62 2.81
CA GLY A 67 -7.14 11.77 3.40
C GLY A 67 -8.45 11.41 4.07
N PRO A 68 -9.20 12.43 4.53
CA PRO A 68 -10.42 12.22 5.30
C PRO A 68 -11.49 11.46 4.49
N GLY A 69 -12.13 10.48 5.13
CA GLY A 69 -13.21 9.69 4.54
C GLY A 69 -12.77 8.48 3.72
N ILE A 70 -11.46 8.26 3.53
CA ILE A 70 -10.94 7.08 2.84
C ILE A 70 -10.44 6.07 3.89
N SER A 71 -11.06 4.89 3.91
CA SER A 71 -10.59 3.80 4.77
C SER A 71 -9.29 3.23 4.22
N ILE A 72 -8.25 3.26 5.06
CA ILE A 72 -6.93 2.72 4.76
C ILE A 72 -6.44 1.86 5.94
N ALA A 73 -5.85 0.71 5.63
CA ALA A 73 -5.15 -0.11 6.61
C ALA A 73 -3.93 -0.76 5.96
N VAL A 74 -2.85 -0.91 6.71
CA VAL A 74 -1.64 -1.61 6.28
C VAL A 74 -1.41 -2.76 7.26
N ALA A 75 -1.35 -3.98 6.74
CA ALA A 75 -1.12 -5.20 7.52
C ALA A 75 0.21 -5.83 7.12
N GLY A 76 1.03 -6.22 8.09
CA GLY A 76 2.33 -6.85 7.87
C GLY A 76 3.22 -6.81 9.13
N PRO A 77 4.51 -7.15 9.01
CA PRO A 77 5.49 -6.99 10.08
C PRO A 77 5.57 -5.55 10.63
N PRO A 78 6.14 -5.34 11.82
CA PRO A 78 6.33 -3.99 12.35
C PRO A 78 7.19 -3.12 11.41
N LEU A 79 6.72 -1.90 11.15
CA LEU A 79 7.49 -0.89 10.43
C LEU A 79 8.52 -0.25 11.37
N SER A 80 9.79 -0.23 11.00
CA SER A 80 10.76 0.66 11.64
C SER A 80 10.52 2.08 11.14
N LEU A 81 9.81 2.86 11.94
CA LEU A 81 9.59 4.29 11.70
C LEU A 81 10.69 5.03 12.45
N GLY A 82 11.64 5.60 11.71
CA GLY A 82 12.78 6.36 12.25
C GLY A 82 12.39 7.71 12.84
#